data_AF-A0A918CCB0-F1
#
_entry.id   AF-A0A918CCB0-F1
#
_cell.length_a   1.000
_cell.length_b   1.000
_cell.length_c   1.000
_cell.angle_alpha   90.00
_cell.angle_beta   90.00
_cell.angle_gamma   90.00
#
_symmetry.space_group_name_H-M   'P 1'
#
loop_
_entity.id
_entity.type
_entity.pdbx_description
1 polymer ?
#
loop_
_entity_poly.entity_id
_entity_poly.type
_entity_poly.pdbx_seq_one_letter_code
_entity_poly.pdbx_strand_id
1 'polypeptide(L)'
;MSALLDQHYLRVRLGVLGPVITPGALGLTLLGCPGRGVTARTATDQVALRDAVTLALARGYHVSEVASRYVRLRDAQQREHVLYVRVASGTPTPGWVAQLIRQHRATLRASQGTLILYSIDAGRYARQEALRHDFQVWAAVQ
;
A
#
# COMPACT_ATOMS: atom_id res chain seq x y z
N MET A 1 22.76 -0.08 18.60
CA MET A 1 21.79 -0.83 17.77
C MET A 1 20.91 -1.77 18.60
N SER A 2 21.43 -2.42 19.65
CA SER A 2 20.60 -3.27 20.54
C SER A 2 19.46 -2.49 21.18
N ALA A 3 19.72 -1.27 21.69
CA ALA A 3 18.70 -0.44 22.34
C ALA A 3 17.43 -0.20 21.49
N LEU A 4 17.55 -0.07 20.17
CA LEU A 4 16.40 0.10 19.27
C LEU A 4 15.62 -1.19 19.04
N LEU A 5 16.28 -2.35 19.12
CA LEU A 5 15.64 -3.67 19.05
C LEU A 5 14.96 -4.00 20.39
N ASP A 6 15.65 -3.72 21.49
CA ASP A 6 15.19 -3.96 22.87
C ASP A 6 13.96 -3.11 23.19
N GLN A 7 13.90 -1.89 22.66
CA GLN A 7 12.76 -0.98 22.80
C GLN A 7 11.67 -1.17 21.73
N HIS A 8 11.71 -2.25 20.93
CA HIS A 8 10.72 -2.52 19.88
C HIS A 8 10.52 -1.40 18.83
N TYR A 9 11.51 -0.51 18.66
CA TYR A 9 11.54 0.45 17.56
C TYR A 9 11.90 -0.23 16.24
N LEU A 10 12.75 -1.24 16.31
CA LEU A 10 13.13 -2.10 15.19
C LEU A 10 12.84 -3.57 15.55
N ARG A 11 12.59 -4.39 14.53
CA ARG A 11 12.45 -5.85 14.63
C ARG A 11 13.28 -6.51 13.53
N VAL A 12 14.01 -7.56 13.89
CA VAL A 12 14.74 -8.39 12.92
C VAL A 12 13.85 -9.54 12.47
N ARG A 13 13.71 -9.73 11.16
CA ARG A 13 13.12 -10.94 10.57
C ARG A 13 14.17 -11.69 9.79
N LEU A 14 14.42 -12.94 10.17
CA LEU A 14 15.31 -13.83 9.43
C LEU A 14 14.55 -14.36 8.20
N GLY A 15 15.02 -13.98 7.02
CA GLY A 15 14.52 -14.48 5.74
C GLY A 15 15.54 -15.38 5.03
N VAL A 16 15.10 -16.01 3.95
CA VAL A 16 15.93 -16.89 3.10
C VAL A 16 17.14 -16.15 2.50
N LEU A 17 17.04 -14.82 2.34
CA LEU A 17 18.12 -13.96 1.83
C LEU A 17 18.93 -13.26 2.95
N GLY A 18 18.70 -13.62 4.22
CA GLY A 18 19.36 -13.02 5.39
C GLY A 18 18.43 -12.22 6.31
N PRO A 19 19.00 -11.62 7.37
CA PRO A 19 18.26 -10.79 8.33
C PRO A 19 17.78 -9.48 7.71
N VAL A 20 16.48 -9.23 7.77
CA VAL A 20 15.86 -7.95 7.38
C VAL A 20 15.44 -7.20 8.64
N ILE A 21 15.95 -5.98 8.80
CA ILE A 21 15.54 -5.08 9.88
C ILE A 21 14.32 -4.27 9.40
N THR A 22 13.21 -4.37 10.12
CA THR A 22 11.98 -3.63 9.84
C THR A 22 11.57 -2.82 11.06
N PRO A 23 10.78 -1.73 10.93
CA PRO A 23 10.25 -1.04 12.09
C PRO A 23 9.40 -1.96 12.97
N GLY A 24 9.61 -1.89 14.28
CA GLY A 24 8.75 -2.51 15.29
C GLY A 24 7.51 -1.64 15.56
N ALA A 25 6.65 -2.05 16.49
CA ALA A 25 5.36 -1.38 16.72
C ALA A 25 5.52 0.11 17.07
N LEU A 26 6.48 0.45 17.94
CA LEU A 26 6.76 1.84 18.32
C LEU A 26 7.42 2.62 17.18
N GLY A 27 8.27 1.97 16.38
CA GLY A 27 8.85 2.57 15.18
C GLY A 27 7.78 2.93 14.13
N LEU A 28 6.78 2.07 13.95
CA LEU A 28 5.65 2.33 13.05
C LEU A 28 4.80 3.50 13.54
N THR A 29 4.55 3.62 14.85
CA THR A 29 3.82 4.75 15.42
C THR A 29 4.57 6.07 15.23
N LEU A 30 5.89 6.11 15.45
CA LEU A 30 6.71 7.30 15.20
C LEU A 30 6.72 7.72 13.73
N LEU A 31 6.62 6.75 12.82
CA LEU A 31 6.52 6.99 11.38
C LEU A 31 5.10 7.34 10.92
N GLY A 32 4.15 7.58 11.85
CA GLY A 32 2.76 7.91 11.51
C GLY A 32 2.00 6.76 10.85
N CYS A 33 2.45 5.51 11.02
CA CYS A 33 1.84 4.31 10.45
C CYS A 33 1.26 3.40 11.55
N PRO A 34 0.21 3.83 12.29
CA PRO A 34 -0.37 3.00 13.34
C PRO A 34 -1.03 1.75 12.73
N GLY A 35 -0.43 0.56 12.91
CA GLY A 35 -0.98 -0.69 12.38
C GLY A 35 -0.01 -1.89 12.46
N ARG A 36 -0.52 -3.09 12.15
CA ARG A 36 0.31 -4.31 12.03
C ARG A 36 1.30 -4.13 10.89
N GLY A 37 2.60 -4.10 11.21
CA GLY A 37 3.68 -3.97 10.23
C GLY A 37 3.51 -4.93 9.07
N VAL A 38 3.54 -4.38 7.86
CA VAL A 38 3.03 -5.07 6.68
C VAL A 38 3.80 -6.35 6.42
N THR A 39 3.06 -7.45 6.39
CA THR A 39 3.57 -8.71 5.88
C THR A 39 3.53 -8.68 4.36
N ALA A 40 4.47 -7.98 3.75
CA ALA A 40 4.84 -8.27 2.38
C ALA A 40 5.54 -9.64 2.40
N ARG A 41 5.01 -10.58 1.59
CA ARG A 41 5.42 -11.99 1.61
C ARG A 41 6.84 -12.19 1.05
N THR A 42 7.33 -11.23 0.28
CA THR A 42 8.65 -11.23 -0.33
C THR A 42 9.34 -9.88 -0.13
N ALA A 43 10.66 -9.83 -0.27
CA ALA A 43 11.42 -8.56 -0.25
C ALA A 43 10.93 -7.59 -1.34
N THR A 44 10.54 -8.12 -2.50
CA THR A 44 9.97 -7.35 -3.62
C THR A 44 8.66 -6.66 -3.23
N ASP A 45 7.78 -7.36 -2.53
CA ASP A 45 6.53 -6.76 -2.03
C ASP A 45 6.80 -5.67 -0.97
N GLN A 46 7.88 -5.81 -0.18
CA GLN A 46 8.25 -4.80 0.83
C GLN A 46 8.76 -3.51 0.19
N VAL A 47 9.63 -3.63 -0.81
CA VAL A 47 10.14 -2.48 -1.57
C VAL A 47 8.99 -1.75 -2.27
N ALA A 48 8.16 -2.49 -3.00
CA ALA A 48 7.03 -1.91 -3.70
C ALA A 48 6.04 -1.19 -2.77
N LEU A 49 5.80 -1.75 -1.59
CA LEU A 49 4.95 -1.12 -0.60
C LEU A 49 5.57 0.16 -0.03
N ARG A 50 6.87 0.12 0.29
CA ARG A 50 7.60 1.31 0.76
C ARG A 50 7.49 2.43 -0.27
N ASP A 51 7.72 2.11 -1.54
CA ASP A 51 7.70 3.10 -2.61
C ASP A 51 6.28 3.64 -2.83
N ALA A 52 5.26 2.79 -2.81
CA ALA A 52 3.86 3.20 -2.92
C ALA A 52 3.41 4.09 -1.75
N VAL A 53 3.80 3.77 -0.51
CA VAL A 53 3.51 4.58 0.68
C VAL A 53 4.25 5.92 0.62
N THR A 54 5.52 5.93 0.22
CA THR A 54 6.30 7.15 0.06
C THR A 54 5.66 8.07 -0.98
N LEU A 55 5.20 7.51 -2.10
CA LEU A 55 4.46 8.25 -3.13
C LEU A 55 3.13 8.81 -2.61
N ALA A 56 2.40 8.04 -1.79
CA ALA A 56 1.15 8.50 -1.17
C ALA A 56 1.38 9.71 -0.25
N LEU A 57 2.39 9.63 0.63
CA LEU A 57 2.76 10.72 1.52
C LEU A 57 3.21 11.97 0.73
N ALA A 58 4.02 11.79 -0.31
CA ALA A 58 4.46 12.88 -1.17
C ALA A 58 3.29 13.57 -1.91
N ARG A 59 2.20 12.83 -2.17
CA ARG A 59 0.96 13.35 -2.76
C ARG A 59 0.00 13.95 -1.72
N GLY A 60 0.41 14.07 -0.46
CA GLY A 60 -0.38 14.69 0.61
C GLY A 60 -1.44 13.77 1.24
N TYR A 61 -1.38 12.47 1.00
CA TYR A 61 -2.25 11.52 1.69
C TYR A 61 -1.72 11.19 3.08
N HIS A 62 -2.63 10.99 4.03
CA HIS A 62 -2.35 10.41 5.34
C HIS A 62 -2.61 8.90 5.32
N VAL A 63 -1.67 8.10 5.83
CA VAL A 63 -1.84 6.64 5.94
C VAL A 63 -2.62 6.31 7.21
N SER A 64 -3.85 5.83 7.08
CA SER A 64 -4.70 5.48 8.23
C SER A 64 -4.52 4.04 8.68
N GLU A 65 -4.27 3.12 7.75
CA GLU A 65 -4.08 1.71 8.04
C GLU A 65 -3.21 1.07 6.96
N VAL A 66 -2.32 0.16 7.36
CA VAL A 66 -1.56 -0.66 6.41
C VAL A 66 -1.89 -2.14 6.65
N ALA A 67 -2.65 -2.72 5.73
CA ALA A 67 -3.03 -4.12 5.75
C ALA A 67 -2.03 -4.98 4.96
N SER A 68 -2.24 -6.30 4.95
CA SER A 68 -1.34 -7.25 4.28
C SER A 68 -1.26 -7.11 2.75
N ARG A 69 -2.24 -6.47 2.12
CA ARG A 69 -2.36 -6.35 0.64
C ARG A 69 -2.81 -4.98 0.15
N TYR A 70 -3.18 -4.08 1.05
CA TYR A 70 -3.63 -2.75 0.70
C TYR A 70 -3.30 -1.78 1.83
N VAL A 71 -3.31 -0.50 1.50
CA VAL A 71 -3.11 0.63 2.41
C VAL A 71 -4.37 1.48 2.35
N ARG A 72 -4.92 1.84 3.51
CA ARG A 72 -5.97 2.85 3.59
C ARG A 72 -5.32 4.22 3.72
N LEU A 73 -5.79 5.12 2.87
CA LEU A 73 -5.31 6.49 2.79
C LEU A 73 -6.46 7.44 3.06
N ARG A 74 -6.15 8.61 3.62
CA ARG A 74 -7.07 9.75 3.70
C ARG A 74 -6.45 10.93 3.00
N ASP A 75 -7.25 11.66 2.22
CA ASP A 75 -6.79 12.93 1.65
C ASP A 75 -7.06 14.11 2.60
N ALA A 76 -6.71 15.31 2.15
CA ALA A 76 -6.93 16.55 2.89
C ALA A 76 -8.42 16.81 3.22
N GLN A 77 -9.34 16.27 2.42
CA GLN A 77 -10.79 16.34 2.63
C GLN A 77 -11.33 15.19 3.49
N GLN A 78 -10.46 14.39 4.12
CA GLN A 78 -10.81 13.21 4.92
C GLN A 78 -11.53 12.10 4.14
N ARG A 79 -11.46 12.11 2.80
CA ARG A 79 -12.02 11.03 1.99
C ARG A 79 -11.12 9.80 2.09
N GLU A 80 -11.72 8.63 2.28
CA GLU A 80 -11.01 7.36 2.42
C GLU A 80 -10.76 6.72 1.04
N HIS A 81 -9.49 6.46 0.75
CA HIS A 81 -9.00 5.80 -0.46
C HIS A 81 -8.34 4.47 -0.10
N VAL A 82 -8.31 3.54 -1.05
CA VAL A 82 -7.72 2.21 -0.85
C VAL A 82 -6.64 1.96 -1.91
N LEU A 83 -5.39 1.93 -1.47
CA LEU A 83 -4.21 1.68 -2.30
C LEU A 83 -3.83 0.21 -2.28
N TYR A 84 -3.92 -0.47 -3.41
CA TYR A 84 -3.50 -1.84 -3.59
C TYR A 84 -2.08 -1.93 -4.16
N VAL A 85 -1.23 -2.72 -3.48
CA VAL A 85 0.16 -2.98 -3.89
C VAL A 85 0.32 -4.48 -4.14
N ARG A 86 0.64 -4.88 -5.36
CA ARG A 86 0.85 -6.29 -5.73
C ARG A 86 1.96 -6.41 -6.77
N VAL A 87 3.10 -6.96 -6.37
CA VAL A 87 4.27 -7.08 -7.26
C VAL A 87 4.72 -8.53 -7.45
N ALA A 88 4.72 -9.36 -6.40
CA ALA A 88 5.26 -10.72 -6.49
C ALA A 88 4.40 -11.75 -7.25
N SER A 89 3.12 -11.47 -7.55
CA SER A 89 2.24 -12.43 -8.25
C SER A 89 2.04 -12.13 -9.74
N GLY A 90 2.84 -11.23 -10.31
CA GLY A 90 2.63 -10.70 -11.65
C GLY A 90 1.52 -9.63 -11.71
N THR A 91 1.43 -8.99 -12.88
CA THR A 91 0.48 -7.91 -13.15
C THR A 91 -0.97 -8.40 -13.01
N PRO A 92 -1.79 -7.79 -12.12
CA PRO A 92 -3.17 -8.21 -11.93
C PRO A 92 -3.97 -8.27 -13.23
N THR A 93 -4.84 -9.26 -13.39
CA THR A 93 -5.72 -9.26 -14.57
C THR A 93 -6.78 -8.17 -14.45
N PRO A 94 -7.24 -7.57 -15.57
CA PRO A 94 -8.32 -6.57 -15.54
C PRO A 94 -9.60 -7.08 -14.85
N GLY A 95 -9.91 -8.38 -14.96
CA GLY A 95 -11.04 -9.02 -14.28
C GLY A 95 -10.88 -9.05 -12.76
N TRP A 96 -9.66 -9.29 -12.26
CA TRP A 96 -9.36 -9.23 -10.83
C TRP A 96 -9.48 -7.80 -10.29
N VAL A 97 -8.99 -6.81 -11.05
CA VAL A 97 -9.15 -5.39 -10.70
C VAL A 97 -10.63 -5.01 -10.66
N ALA A 98 -11.43 -5.46 -11.63
CA ALA A 98 -12.88 -5.25 -11.62
C ALA A 98 -13.56 -5.86 -10.38
N GLN A 99 -13.09 -7.03 -9.91
CA GLN A 99 -13.55 -7.64 -8.67
C GLN A 99 -13.19 -6.80 -7.44
N LEU A 100 -11.96 -6.26 -7.36
CA LEU A 100 -11.57 -5.36 -6.27
C LEU A 100 -12.45 -4.11 -6.21
N ILE A 101 -12.72 -3.49 -7.36
CA ILE A 101 -13.57 -2.30 -7.42
C ILE A 101 -14.98 -2.64 -6.92
N ARG A 102 -15.54 -3.80 -7.30
CA ARG A 102 -16.83 -4.25 -6.77
C ARG A 102 -16.81 -4.47 -5.26
N GLN A 103 -15.73 -5.05 -4.74
CA GLN A 103 -15.58 -5.33 -3.30
C GLN A 103 -15.58 -4.06 -2.46
N HIS A 104 -14.91 -2.99 -2.92
CA HIS A 104 -14.78 -1.73 -2.17
C HIS A 104 -15.83 -0.68 -2.54
N ARG A 105 -16.73 -0.98 -3.49
CA ARG A 105 -17.65 -0.01 -4.06
C ARG A 105 -18.50 0.74 -3.03
N ALA A 106 -18.98 0.03 -2.00
CA ALA A 106 -19.81 0.62 -0.96
C ALA A 106 -19.01 1.65 -0.14
N THR A 107 -17.82 1.28 0.32
CA THR A 107 -16.93 2.13 1.09
C THR A 107 -16.51 3.37 0.29
N LEU A 108 -16.06 3.18 -0.95
CA LEU A 108 -15.58 4.27 -1.81
C LEU A 108 -16.70 5.26 -2.18
N ARG A 109 -17.93 4.77 -2.35
CA ARG A 109 -19.09 5.66 -2.57
C ARG A 109 -19.44 6.47 -1.33
N ALA A 110 -19.40 5.86 -0.15
CA ALA A 110 -19.69 6.55 1.11
C ALA A 110 -18.64 7.63 1.42
N SER A 111 -17.37 7.36 1.14
CA SER A 111 -16.26 8.28 1.37
C SER A 111 -15.96 9.24 0.22
N GLN A 112 -16.62 9.05 -0.94
CA GLN A 112 -16.24 9.67 -2.22
C GLN A 112 -14.74 9.48 -2.57
N GLY A 113 -14.17 8.36 -2.15
CA GLY A 113 -12.77 8.04 -2.38
C GLY A 113 -12.55 7.18 -3.61
N THR A 114 -11.30 6.74 -3.76
CA THR A 114 -10.82 6.07 -4.96
C THR A 114 -10.09 4.78 -4.62
N LEU A 115 -10.31 3.74 -5.44
CA LEU A 115 -9.43 2.57 -5.46
C LEU A 115 -8.20 2.92 -6.29
N ILE A 116 -7.03 2.83 -5.67
CA ILE A 116 -5.76 3.14 -6.33
C ILE A 116 -5.01 1.83 -6.52
N LEU A 117 -4.59 1.53 -7.75
CA LEU A 117 -3.74 0.39 -8.06
C LEU A 117 -2.31 0.84 -8.31
N TYR A 118 -1.37 0.39 -7.49
CA TYR A 118 0.06 0.56 -7.75
C TYR A 118 0.58 -0.56 -8.66
N SER A 119 1.05 -0.22 -9.86
CA SER A 119 1.42 -1.19 -10.89
C SER A 119 2.70 -0.79 -11.63
N ILE A 120 3.54 -1.78 -11.95
CA ILE A 120 4.69 -1.63 -12.87
C ILE A 120 4.26 -1.45 -14.34
N ASP A 121 3.04 -1.85 -14.67
CA ASP A 121 2.45 -1.73 -16.01
C ASP A 121 1.14 -0.96 -15.88
N ALA A 122 1.25 0.36 -15.77
CA ALA A 122 0.09 1.25 -15.63
C ALA A 122 -0.73 1.32 -16.92
N GLY A 123 -0.06 1.29 -18.09
CA GLY A 123 -0.69 1.39 -19.41
C GLY A 123 -1.75 0.32 -19.67
N ARG A 124 -1.55 -0.89 -19.13
CA ARG A 124 -2.52 -1.99 -19.21
C ARG A 124 -3.93 -1.64 -18.71
N TYR A 125 -4.06 -0.66 -17.83
CA TYR A 125 -5.33 -0.30 -17.17
C TYR A 125 -5.90 1.05 -17.62
N ALA A 126 -5.25 1.75 -18.55
CA ALA A 126 -5.64 3.10 -18.98
C ALA A 126 -7.12 3.17 -19.42
N ARG A 127 -7.62 2.14 -20.11
CA ARG A 127 -9.04 2.07 -20.50
C ARG A 127 -9.98 1.96 -19.30
N GLN A 128 -9.61 1.21 -18.26
CA GLN A 128 -10.45 1.06 -17.06
C GLN A 128 -10.44 2.34 -16.22
N GLU A 129 -9.28 3.02 -16.11
CA GLU A 129 -9.14 4.31 -15.45
C GLU A 129 -9.96 5.41 -16.15
N ALA A 130 -9.90 5.50 -17.48
CA ALA A 130 -10.67 6.48 -18.25
C ALA A 130 -12.20 6.31 -18.11
N LEU A 131 -12.68 5.09 -17.88
CA LEU A 131 -14.12 4.79 -17.81
C LEU A 131 -14.69 4.91 -16.38
N ARG A 132 -13.86 5.14 -15.36
CA ARG A 132 -14.27 5.02 -13.96
C ARG A 132 -13.70 6.13 -13.08
N HIS A 133 -14.60 6.94 -12.51
CA HIS A 133 -14.22 8.00 -11.58
C HIS A 133 -13.75 7.49 -10.20
N ASP A 134 -14.07 6.23 -9.85
CA ASP A 134 -13.75 5.58 -8.57
C ASP A 134 -12.45 4.76 -8.61
N PHE A 135 -11.69 4.86 -9.70
CA PHE A 135 -10.47 4.06 -9.92
C PHE A 135 -9.33 4.90 -10.49
N GLN A 136 -8.13 4.68 -9.97
CA GLN A 136 -6.88 5.31 -10.43
C GLN A 136 -5.73 4.31 -10.44
N VAL A 137 -4.74 4.57 -11.27
CA VAL A 137 -3.56 3.72 -11.43
C VAL A 137 -2.31 4.56 -11.23
N TRP A 138 -1.46 4.11 -10.30
CA TRP A 138 -0.17 4.74 -10.03
C TRP A 138 0.93 3.87 -10.58
N ALA A 139 1.80 4.47 -11.40
CA ALA A 139 2.97 3.79 -11.92
C ALA A 139 4.00 3.58 -10.82
N ALA A 140 4.56 2.38 -10.75
CA ALA A 140 5.73 2.12 -9.94
C ALA A 140 6.96 2.77 -10.60
N VAL A 141 7.79 3.42 -9.79
CA VAL A 141 9.08 3.95 -10.25
C VAL A 141 9.99 2.74 -10.50
N GLN A 142 10.48 2.59 -11.73
CA GLN A 142 11.44 1.56 -12.13
C GLN A 142 12.87 1.97 -11.79
#